data_AF-A0A3R7NR35-F1
#
_entry.id   AF-A0A3R7NR35-F1
#
_cell.length_a   1.000
_cell.length_b   1.000
_cell.length_c   1.000
_cell.angle_alpha   90.00
_cell.angle_beta   90.00
_cell.angle_gamma   90.00
#
_symmetry.space_group_name_H-M   'P 1'
#
loop_
_entity.id
_entity.type
_entity.pdbx_description
1 polymer ?
#
loop_
_entity_poly.entity_id
_entity_poly.type
_entity_poly.pdbx_seq_one_letter_code
_entity_poly.pdbx_strand_id
1 'polypeptide(L)'
;MKKFFLTIFFLILVILTTYIKNSTKKLDEEIYLTKEKIGFLNNKYDLIKLEYDYISSPEKLIEYYNLYFDDSFNFLELKSIGKIDFNNKNLIYYNLLTEINE
;
A
#
# COMPACT_ATOMS: atom_id res chain seq x y z
N MET A 1 57.00 -31.36 -11.21
CA MET A 1 56.19 -30.14 -11.40
C MET A 1 54.68 -30.43 -11.33
N LYS A 2 54.10 -31.37 -12.11
CA LYS A 2 52.64 -31.67 -12.09
C LYS A 2 52.04 -31.95 -10.69
N LYS A 3 52.73 -32.71 -9.83
CA LYS A 3 52.27 -33.01 -8.44
C LYS A 3 52.20 -31.77 -7.54
N PHE A 4 53.13 -30.82 -7.69
CA PHE A 4 53.16 -29.57 -6.93
C PHE A 4 52.01 -28.64 -7.31
N PHE A 5 51.74 -28.51 -8.62
CA PHE A 5 50.57 -27.79 -9.12
C PHE A 5 49.25 -28.38 -8.59
N LEU A 6 49.17 -29.71 -8.50
CA LEU A 6 47.98 -30.38 -7.98
C LEU A 6 47.73 -30.05 -6.49
N THR A 7 48.78 -30.03 -5.67
CA THR A 7 48.67 -29.65 -4.25
C THR A 7 48.22 -28.20 -4.08
N ILE A 8 48.79 -27.28 -4.86
CA ILE A 8 48.39 -25.86 -4.86
C ILE A 8 46.94 -25.70 -5.32
N PHE A 9 46.53 -26.46 -6.34
CA PHE A 9 45.16 -26.44 -6.80
C PHE A 9 44.18 -26.86 -5.71
N PHE A 10 44.46 -27.94 -4.99
CA PHE A 10 43.64 -28.36 -3.85
C PHE A 10 43.60 -27.33 -2.73
N LEU A 11 44.73 -26.69 -2.43
CA LEU A 11 44.80 -25.64 -1.41
C LEU A 11 43.95 -24.42 -1.77
N ILE A 12 44.03 -23.97 -3.03
CA ILE A 12 43.17 -22.90 -3.56
C ILE A 12 41.69 -23.30 -3.49
N LEU A 13 41.37 -24.55 -3.83
CA LEU A 13 39.99 -25.06 -3.75
C LEU A 13 39.43 -24.96 -2.33
N VAL A 14 40.21 -25.37 -1.32
CA VAL A 14 39.79 -25.33 0.09
C VAL A 14 39.54 -23.89 0.55
N ILE A 15 40.41 -22.96 0.16
CA ILE A 15 40.26 -21.54 0.49
C ILE A 15 39.00 -20.97 -0.19
N LEU A 16 38.84 -21.23 -1.49
CA LEU A 16 37.72 -20.70 -2.28
C LEU A 16 36.38 -21.23 -1.78
N THR A 17 36.29 -22.54 -1.50
CA THR A 17 35.07 -23.15 -0.96
C THR A 17 34.72 -22.63 0.43
N THR A 18 35.71 -22.38 1.28
CA THR A 18 35.50 -21.77 2.59
C THR A 18 34.99 -20.33 2.46
N TYR A 19 35.58 -19.55 1.57
CA TYR A 19 35.16 -18.18 1.29
C TYR A 19 33.72 -18.13 0.77
N ILE A 20 33.40 -18.94 -0.24
CA ILE A 20 32.05 -19.04 -0.81
C ILE A 20 31.06 -19.47 0.26
N LYS A 21 31.35 -20.52 1.04
CA LYS A 21 30.48 -21.01 2.11
C LYS A 21 30.17 -19.94 3.15
N ASN A 22 31.17 -19.17 3.57
CA ASN A 22 30.99 -18.10 4.54
C ASN A 22 30.17 -16.94 3.96
N SER A 23 30.40 -16.59 2.70
CA SER A 23 29.64 -15.56 1.99
C SER A 23 28.17 -15.96 1.84
N THR A 24 27.91 -17.18 1.37
CA THR A 24 26.55 -17.71 1.23
C THR A 24 25.80 -17.71 2.56
N LYS A 25 26.45 -18.15 3.65
CA LYS A 25 25.82 -18.15 4.97
C LYS A 25 25.38 -16.75 5.42
N LYS A 26 26.22 -15.73 5.21
CA LYS A 26 25.87 -14.34 5.54
C LYS A 26 24.68 -13.85 4.72
N LEU A 27 24.68 -14.16 3.42
CA LEU A 27 23.60 -13.77 2.52
C LEU A 27 22.27 -14.45 2.89
N ASP A 28 22.31 -15.72 3.29
CA ASP A 28 21.12 -16.43 3.78
C ASP A 28 20.56 -15.80 5.08
N GLU A 29 21.44 -15.41 6.01
CA GLU A 29 21.04 -14.70 7.24
C GLU A 29 20.41 -13.33 6.92
N GLU A 30 21.00 -12.56 6.01
CA GLU A 30 20.47 -11.26 5.57
C GLU A 30 19.11 -11.40 4.87
N ILE A 31 18.96 -12.41 4.00
CA ILE A 31 17.67 -12.72 3.35
C ILE A 31 16.63 -13.07 4.41
N TYR A 32 16.98 -13.92 5.38
CA TYR A 32 16.06 -14.33 6.45
C TYR A 32 15.58 -13.12 7.26
N LEU A 33 16.50 -12.29 7.75
CA LEU A 33 16.17 -11.09 8.53
C LEU A 33 15.34 -10.09 7.72
N THR A 34 15.65 -9.92 6.44
CA THR A 34 14.89 -9.03 5.56
C THR A 34 13.47 -9.55 5.36
N LYS A 35 13.30 -10.85 5.12
CA LYS A 35 12.00 -11.50 4.98
C LYS A 35 11.17 -11.38 6.26
N GLU A 36 11.80 -11.55 7.42
CA GLU A 36 11.16 -11.38 8.72
C GLU A 36 10.67 -9.93 8.92
N LYS A 37 11.52 -8.95 8.63
CA LYS A 37 11.15 -7.51 8.69
C LYS A 37 9.98 -7.19 7.77
N ILE A 38 9.99 -7.69 6.53
CA ILE A 38 8.87 -7.52 5.60
C ILE A 38 7.59 -8.16 6.16
N GLY A 39 7.69 -9.36 6.73
CA GLY A 39 6.56 -10.02 7.37
C GLY A 39 5.98 -9.20 8.53
N PHE A 40 6.83 -8.66 9.39
CA PHE A 40 6.41 -7.77 10.48
C PHE A 40 5.70 -6.50 9.95
N LEU A 41 6.27 -5.87 8.92
CA LEU A 41 5.68 -4.67 8.32
C LEU A 41 4.33 -4.95 7.65
N ASN A 42 4.19 -6.09 6.96
CA ASN A 42 2.92 -6.51 6.36
C ASN A 42 1.84 -6.74 7.42
N ASN A 43 2.16 -7.44 8.52
CA ASN A 43 1.21 -7.63 9.61
C ASN A 43 0.74 -6.30 10.21
N LYS A 44 1.67 -5.34 10.37
CA LYS A 44 1.31 -4.00 10.85
C LYS A 44 0.44 -3.25 9.84
N TYR A 45 0.76 -3.35 8.56
CA TYR A 45 -0.03 -2.76 7.48
C TYR A 45 -1.45 -3.32 7.46
N ASP A 46 -1.61 -4.64 7.56
CA ASP A 46 -2.93 -5.29 7.53
C ASP A 46 -3.80 -4.84 8.70
N LEU A 47 -3.22 -4.68 9.89
CA LEU A 47 -3.94 -4.13 11.06
C LEU A 47 -4.38 -2.68 10.84
N ILE A 48 -3.48 -1.83 10.36
CA ILE A 48 -3.81 -0.41 10.07
C ILE A 48 -4.86 -0.32 8.97
N LYS A 49 -4.76 -1.17 7.94
CA LYS A 49 -5.74 -1.23 6.86
C LYS A 49 -7.10 -1.65 7.37
N LEU A 50 -7.16 -2.67 8.24
CA LEU A 50 -8.42 -3.09 8.85
C LEU A 50 -9.06 -1.96 9.67
N GLU A 51 -8.27 -1.23 10.45
CA GLU A 51 -8.74 -0.08 11.22
C GLU A 51 -9.25 1.03 10.30
N TYR A 52 -8.50 1.34 9.22
CA TYR A 52 -8.90 2.31 8.22
C TYR A 52 -10.22 1.91 7.55
N ASP A 53 -10.32 0.67 7.06
CA ASP A 53 -11.52 0.14 6.38
C ASP A 53 -12.74 0.16 7.33
N TYR A 54 -12.53 -0.10 8.62
CA TYR A 54 -13.58 -0.01 9.64
C TYR A 54 -14.05 1.44 9.87
N ILE A 55 -13.12 2.36 10.12
CA ILE A 55 -13.44 3.77 10.44
C ILE A 55 -14.02 4.51 9.22
N SER A 56 -13.57 4.15 8.02
CA SER A 56 -14.06 4.71 6.75
C SER A 56 -15.32 4.01 6.22
N SER A 57 -15.84 3.00 6.92
CA SER A 57 -17.08 2.35 6.53
C SER A 57 -18.26 3.34 6.60
N PRO A 58 -19.26 3.25 5.69
CA PRO A 58 -20.39 4.18 5.67
C PRO A 58 -21.14 4.26 7.01
N GLU A 59 -21.31 3.13 7.69
CA GLU A 59 -21.97 3.07 8.99
C GLU A 59 -21.20 3.86 10.05
N LYS A 60 -19.88 3.68 10.15
CA LYS A 60 -19.05 4.44 11.08
C LYS A 60 -18.96 5.91 10.73
N LEU A 61 -18.91 6.26 9.44
CA LEU A 61 -18.94 7.65 9.01
C LEU A 61 -20.24 8.35 9.41
N ILE A 62 -21.40 7.67 9.28
CA ILE A 62 -22.69 8.21 9.72
C ILE A 62 -22.74 8.33 11.25
N GLU A 63 -22.21 7.34 11.99
CA GLU A 63 -22.12 7.39 13.44
C GLU A 63 -21.27 8.58 13.92
N TYR A 64 -20.08 8.77 13.35
CA TYR A 64 -19.23 9.92 13.66
C TYR A 64 -19.84 11.24 13.22
N TYR A 65 -20.53 11.26 12.07
CA TYR A 65 -21.27 12.42 11.61
C TYR A 65 -22.29 12.85 12.66
N ASN A 66 -23.14 11.92 13.13
CA ASN A 66 -24.15 12.20 14.14
C ASN A 66 -23.54 12.57 15.51
N LEU A 67 -22.38 11.98 15.86
CA LEU A 67 -21.73 12.21 17.15
C LEU A 67 -21.09 13.60 17.26
N TYR A 68 -20.50 14.09 16.17
CA TYR A 68 -19.69 15.32 16.18
C TYR A 68 -20.35 16.52 15.50
N PHE A 69 -21.37 16.29 14.67
CA PHE A 69 -22.14 17.35 14.02
C PHE A 69 -23.59 17.32 14.51
N ASP A 70 -23.92 18.21 15.46
CA ASP A 70 -25.30 18.49 15.88
C ASP A 70 -26.06 19.15 14.72
N ASP A 71 -27.11 18.51 14.18
CA ASP A 71 -28.24 18.96 13.31
C ASP A 71 -28.06 20.17 12.33
N SER A 72 -26.85 20.69 12.13
CA SER A 72 -26.56 21.95 11.46
C SER A 72 -26.17 21.75 10.01
N PHE A 73 -26.11 20.50 9.54
CA PHE A 73 -25.86 20.16 8.16
C PHE A 73 -27.14 19.58 7.54
N ASN A 74 -27.78 20.38 6.69
CA ASN A 74 -28.87 19.90 5.84
C ASN A 74 -28.27 18.95 4.80
N PHE A 75 -28.71 17.69 4.78
CA PHE A 75 -28.35 16.74 3.74
C PHE A 75 -28.81 17.32 2.39
N LEU A 76 -27.86 17.79 1.57
CA LEU A 76 -28.16 18.25 0.23
C LEU A 76 -28.55 17.01 -0.60
N GLU A 77 -29.84 16.86 -0.88
CA GLU A 77 -30.31 15.81 -1.79
C GLU A 77 -29.55 15.92 -3.11
N LEU A 78 -29.04 14.81 -3.66
CA LEU A 78 -28.30 14.83 -4.93
C LEU A 78 -29.08 15.52 -6.07
N LYS A 79 -30.43 15.47 -6.02
CA LYS A 79 -31.32 16.20 -6.94
C LYS A 79 -31.16 17.72 -6.89
N SER A 80 -30.68 18.25 -5.77
CA SER A 80 -30.44 19.68 -5.55
C SER A 80 -29.08 20.15 -6.04
N ILE A 81 -28.21 19.21 -6.44
CA ILE A 81 -26.88 19.51 -6.96
C ILE A 81 -26.92 19.48 -8.49
N GLY A 82 -26.42 20.53 -9.12
CA GLY A 82 -26.42 20.68 -10.56
C GLY A 82 -25.38 21.66 -11.05
N LYS A 83 -25.14 21.64 -12.35
CA LYS A 83 -24.18 22.51 -13.04
C LYS A 83 -24.90 23.77 -13.51
N ILE A 84 -24.26 24.93 -13.29
CA ILE A 84 -24.74 26.20 -13.82
C ILE A 84 -23.81 26.62 -14.96
N ASP A 85 -24.36 26.80 -16.16
CA ASP A 85 -23.66 27.36 -17.31
C ASP A 85 -24.22 28.73 -17.68
N PHE A 86 -23.32 29.63 -18.11
CA PHE A 86 -23.66 30.97 -18.56
C PHE A 86 -23.52 31.04 -20.08
N ASN A 87 -24.62 31.16 -20.81
CA ASN A 87 -24.59 31.26 -22.27
C ASN A 87 -25.24 32.57 -22.73
N ASN A 88 -24.46 33.48 -23.32
CA ASN A 88 -24.90 34.75 -23.90
C ASN A 88 -25.96 35.51 -23.06
N LYS A 89 -25.69 35.68 -21.75
CA LYS A 89 -26.52 36.36 -20.73
C LYS A 89 -27.65 35.53 -20.10
N ASN A 90 -27.83 34.28 -20.49
CA ASN A 90 -28.79 33.37 -19.86
C ASN A 90 -28.08 32.40 -18.89
N LEU A 91 -28.71 32.17 -17.74
CA LEU A 91 -28.33 31.17 -16.75
C LEU A 91 -29.07 29.86 -17.05
N ILE A 92 -28.33 28.78 -17.26
CA ILE A 92 -28.89 27.44 -17.49
C ILE A 92 -28.42 26.53 -16.37
N TYR A 93 -29.36 25.83 -15.73
CA TYR A 93 -29.09 24.84 -14.69
C TYR A 93 -29.33 23.42 -15.21
N TYR A 94 -28.35 22.54 -15.03
CA TYR A 94 -28.42 21.12 -15.35
C TYR A 94 -28.38 20.30 -14.06
N ASN A 95 -29.33 19.39 -13.87
CA ASN A 95 -29.31 18.48 -12.71
C ASN A 95 -28.29 17.34 -12.96
N LEU A 96 -27.47 16.99 -11.97
CA LEU A 96 -26.49 15.91 -12.11
C LEU A 96 -27.11 14.53 -12.39
N LEU A 97 -28.34 14.28 -11.91
CA LEU A 97 -29.02 13.00 -12.15
C LEU A 97 -29.54 12.84 -13.58
N THR A 98 -29.70 13.94 -14.32
CA THR A 98 -30.07 13.89 -15.75
C THR A 98 -28.87 13.59 -16.64
N GLU A 99 -27.65 13.99 -16.27
CA GLU A 99 -26.43 13.71 -17.05
C GLU A 99 -25.92 12.26 -16.91
N ILE A 100 -26.28 11.55 -15.84
CA ILE A 100 -25.86 10.15 -15.62
C ILE A 100 -26.70 9.15 -16.45
N ASN A 101 -27.88 9.57 -16.92
CA ASN A 101 -28.82 8.72 -17.66
C ASN A 101 -28.80 8.96 -19.18
N GLU A 102 -27.84 9.75 -19.69
CA GLU A 102 -27.49 9.89 -21.11
C GLU A 102 -26.14 9.22 -21.40
#